data_AF-A0A6I3U8X0-F1
#
_entry.id   AF-A0A6I3U8X0-F1
#
_cell.length_a   1.000
_cell.length_b   1.000
_cell.length_c   1.000
_cell.angle_alpha   90.00
_cell.angle_beta   90.00
_cell.angle_gamma   90.00
#
_symmetry.space_group_name_H-M   'P 1'
#
loop_
_entity.id
_entity.type
_entity.pdbx_description
1 polymer ?
#
loop_
_entity_poly.entity_id
_entity_poly.type
_entity_poly.pdbx_seq_one_letter_code
_entity_poly.pdbx_strand_id
1 'polypeptide(L)'
;LGVNVANFDLSDNDLRHPNLLFVKVDVTSRSEVEEGVAKIVERFGNIDAVVNNAGINVPRLLIDAENPKGPYELDDETFEKVTMI
;
A
#
# COMPACT_ATOMS: atom_id res chain seq x y z
N LEU A 1 6.61 5.52 23.43
CA LEU A 1 5.38 6.19 22.97
C LEU A 1 4.10 5.36 23.14
N GLY A 2 4.15 4.04 23.39
CA GLY A 2 2.94 3.29 23.82
C GLY A 2 1.80 3.25 22.79
N VAL A 3 2.07 3.60 21.54
CA VAL A 3 1.07 3.66 20.45
C VAL A 3 0.61 2.26 20.05
N ASN A 4 -0.65 2.18 19.63
CA ASN A 4 -1.20 1.02 18.93
C ASN A 4 -0.98 1.19 17.44
N VAL A 5 -0.53 0.15 16.77
CA VAL A 5 -0.22 0.13 15.34
C VAL A 5 -1.07 -0.94 14.67
N ALA A 6 -1.82 -0.55 13.66
CA ALA A 6 -2.41 -1.49 12.71
C ALA A 6 -1.55 -1.52 11.45
N ASN A 7 -1.11 -2.71 11.04
CA ASN A 7 -0.35 -2.92 9.82
C ASN A 7 -1.26 -3.52 8.74
N PHE A 8 -1.46 -2.77 7.66
CA PHE A 8 -2.16 -3.24 6.46
C PHE A 8 -1.13 -3.73 5.46
N ASP A 9 -1.18 -5.01 5.13
CA ASP A 9 -0.28 -5.61 4.14
C ASP A 9 -0.98 -6.79 3.44
N LEU A 10 -0.45 -7.20 2.30
CA LEU A 10 -0.89 -8.39 1.56
C LEU A 10 -0.46 -9.68 2.28
N SER A 11 0.63 -9.63 3.05
CA SER A 11 1.23 -10.78 3.74
C SER A 11 1.59 -10.48 5.19
N ASP A 12 1.35 -11.43 6.10
CA ASP A 12 1.85 -11.35 7.48
C ASP A 12 3.37 -11.63 7.47
N ASN A 13 4.15 -10.73 8.05
CA ASN A 13 5.60 -10.88 8.19
C ASN A 13 6.02 -11.55 9.51
N ASP A 14 5.05 -12.13 10.22
CA ASP A 14 5.22 -12.81 11.50
C ASP A 14 5.77 -11.93 12.64
N LEU A 15 5.74 -10.60 12.48
CA LEU A 15 6.07 -9.69 13.56
C LEU A 15 4.98 -9.72 14.63
N ARG A 16 5.40 -9.84 15.90
CA ARG A 16 4.51 -9.88 17.05
C ARG A 16 4.94 -8.82 18.05
N HIS A 17 3.99 -7.99 18.45
CA HIS A 17 4.17 -6.99 19.49
C HIS A 17 2.81 -6.75 20.18
N PRO A 18 2.74 -6.51 21.50
CA PRO A 18 1.47 -6.33 22.20
C PRO A 18 0.57 -5.22 21.62
N ASN A 19 1.20 -4.20 21.03
CA ASN A 19 0.53 -3.07 20.42
C ASN A 19 0.49 -3.13 18.88
N LEU A 20 0.73 -4.29 18.28
CA LEU A 20 0.68 -4.49 16.83
C LEU A 20 -0.51 -5.36 16.46
N LEU A 21 -1.36 -4.87 15.58
CA LEU A 21 -2.41 -5.62 14.92
C LEU A 21 -2.08 -5.74 13.45
N PHE A 22 -1.87 -6.96 12.97
CA PHE A 22 -1.83 -7.21 11.53
C PHE A 22 -3.25 -7.35 10.97
N VAL A 23 -3.53 -6.71 9.85
CA VAL A 23 -4.77 -6.88 9.08
C VAL A 23 -4.38 -7.09 7.63
N LYS A 24 -4.75 -8.24 7.05
CA LYS A 24 -4.56 -8.47 5.63
C LYS A 24 -5.49 -7.54 4.84
N VAL A 25 -4.91 -6.68 4.01
CA VAL A 25 -5.65 -5.70 3.19
C VAL A 25 -4.93 -5.52 1.86
N ASP A 26 -5.64 -5.71 0.75
CA ASP A 26 -5.26 -5.13 -0.54
C ASP A 26 -5.68 -3.65 -0.58
N VAL A 27 -4.71 -2.75 -0.54
CA VAL A 27 -4.97 -1.29 -0.52
C VAL A 27 -5.56 -0.76 -1.82
N THR A 28 -5.49 -1.53 -2.92
CA THR A 28 -6.15 -1.19 -4.19
C THR A 28 -7.65 -1.49 -4.16
N SER A 29 -8.10 -2.30 -3.19
CA SER A 29 -9.49 -2.68 -2.97
C SER A 29 -10.16 -1.76 -1.94
N ARG A 30 -11.02 -0.86 -2.42
CA ARG A 30 -11.78 0.07 -1.55
C ARG A 30 -12.54 -0.66 -0.44
N SER A 31 -13.18 -1.79 -0.75
CA SER A 31 -13.95 -2.54 0.24
C SER A 31 -13.06 -3.16 1.32
N GLU A 32 -11.88 -3.69 0.95
CA GLU A 32 -10.95 -4.23 1.95
C GLU A 32 -10.38 -3.14 2.85
N VAL A 33 -10.09 -1.96 2.29
CA VAL A 33 -9.66 -0.79 3.08
C VAL A 33 -10.76 -0.37 4.05
N GLU A 34 -12.02 -0.27 3.61
CA GLU A 34 -13.16 0.09 4.46
C GLU A 34 -13.37 -0.93 5.59
N GLU A 35 -13.31 -2.23 5.28
CA GLU A 35 -13.39 -3.31 6.28
C GLU A 35 -12.22 -3.30 7.26
N GLY A 36 -10.99 -3.05 6.77
CA GLY A 36 -9.81 -2.92 7.60
C GLY A 36 -9.92 -1.75 8.57
N VAL A 37 -10.34 -0.59 8.08
CA VAL A 37 -10.54 0.62 8.91
C VAL A 37 -11.62 0.38 9.96
N ALA A 38 -12.73 -0.28 9.60
CA ALA A 38 -13.77 -0.63 10.55
C ALA A 38 -13.23 -1.52 11.69
N LYS A 39 -12.39 -2.53 11.39
CA LYS A 39 -11.74 -3.37 12.40
C LYS A 39 -10.83 -2.58 13.33
N ILE A 40 -10.09 -1.60 12.80
CA ILE A 40 -9.24 -0.72 13.62
C ILE A 40 -10.09 0.12 14.56
N VAL A 41 -11.16 0.75 14.06
CA VAL A 41 -12.05 1.58 14.86
C VAL A 41 -12.76 0.74 15.92
N GLU A 42 -13.21 -0.48 15.60
CA GLU A 42 -13.77 -1.41 16.58
C GLU A 42 -12.77 -1.78 17.68
N ARG A 43 -11.50 -2.00 17.32
CA ARG A 43 -10.47 -2.47 18.27
C ARG A 43 -9.86 -1.36 19.13
N PHE A 44 -9.59 -0.19 18.54
CA PHE A 44 -8.83 0.89 19.17
C PHE A 44 -9.67 2.17 19.39
N GLY A 45 -10.88 2.25 18.84
CA GLY A 45 -11.82 3.37 19.03
C GLY A 45 -11.64 4.51 18.04
N ASN A 46 -10.41 4.87 17.69
CA ASN A 46 -10.11 5.96 16.76
C ASN A 46 -8.82 5.69 15.95
N ILE A 47 -8.59 6.54 14.94
CA ILE A 47 -7.34 6.58 14.16
C ILE A 47 -6.79 8.00 14.27
N ASP A 48 -5.64 8.15 14.90
CA ASP A 48 -4.98 9.46 15.09
C ASP A 48 -4.09 9.85 13.90
N ALA A 49 -3.53 8.87 13.20
CA ALA A 49 -2.61 9.07 12.11
C ALA A 49 -2.67 7.91 11.11
N VAL A 50 -2.33 8.21 9.85
CA VAL A 50 -2.21 7.24 8.76
C VAL A 50 -0.87 7.45 8.07
N VAL A 51 -0.20 6.35 7.73
CA VAL A 51 1.03 6.35 6.92
C VAL A 51 0.77 5.53 5.67
N ASN A 52 0.57 6.20 4.53
CA ASN A 52 0.38 5.56 3.24
C ASN A 52 1.74 5.12 2.68
N ASN A 53 2.30 4.04 3.24
CA ASN A 53 3.61 3.50 2.85
C ASN A 53 3.53 2.47 1.72
N ALA A 54 2.36 1.87 1.48
CA ALA A 54 2.19 0.87 0.42
C ALA A 54 2.51 1.47 -0.95
N GLY A 55 3.28 0.75 -1.75
CA GLY A 55 3.70 1.19 -3.06
C GLY A 55 4.42 0.07 -3.80
N ILE A 56 4.45 0.17 -5.13
CA ILE A 56 5.18 -0.76 -5.99
C ILE A 56 6.15 0.03 -6.85
N ASN A 57 7.18 -0.65 -7.35
CA ASN A 57 8.05 -0.13 -8.38
C ASN A 57 7.98 -1.03 -9.61
N VAL A 58 7.76 -0.43 -10.78
CA VAL A 58 7.74 -1.14 -12.06
C VAL A 58 8.92 -0.62 -12.88
N PRO A 59 9.98 -1.42 -13.09
CA PRO A 59 11.15 -0.98 -13.85
C PRO A 59 10.78 -0.62 -15.29
N ARG A 60 11.04 0.63 -15.69
CA ARG A 60 10.85 1.16 -17.04
C ARG A 60 11.98 2.12 -17.41
N LEU A 61 12.28 2.22 -18.70
CA LEU A 61 13.11 3.29 -19.27
C LEU A 61 12.26 4.56 -19.33
N LEU A 62 12.78 5.69 -18.86
CA LEU A 62 12.06 6.96 -18.98
C LEU A 62 11.88 7.38 -20.44
N ILE A 63 12.91 7.16 -21.26
CA ILE A 63 12.94 7.36 -22.71
C ILE A 63 13.81 6.25 -23.30
N ASP A 64 13.34 5.62 -24.37
CA ASP A 64 14.08 4.66 -25.19
C ASP A 64 14.37 5.28 -26.58
N ALA A 65 15.59 5.77 -26.76
CA ALA A 65 15.99 6.41 -28.02
C ALA A 65 16.14 5.42 -29.18
N GLU A 66 16.40 4.14 -28.89
CA GLU A 66 16.60 3.10 -29.90
C GLU A 66 15.26 2.50 -30.34
N ASN A 67 14.28 2.44 -29.43
CA ASN A 67 12.94 1.96 -29.69
C ASN A 67 11.85 2.83 -29.02
N PRO A 68 11.52 4.01 -29.59
CA PRO A 68 10.53 4.92 -29.03
C PRO A 68 9.16 4.23 -28.87
N LYS A 69 8.52 4.40 -27.71
CA LYS A 69 7.28 3.69 -27.33
C LYS A 69 7.40 2.16 -27.36
N GLY A 70 8.62 1.64 -27.27
CA GLY A 70 8.88 0.22 -27.12
C GLY A 70 8.33 -0.33 -25.80
N PRO A 71 8.27 -1.66 -25.65
CA PRO A 71 7.67 -2.31 -24.49
C PRO A 71 8.39 -2.06 -23.16
N TYR A 72 9.54 -1.39 -23.17
CA TYR A 72 10.33 -1.05 -21.97
C TYR A 72 10.30 0.45 -21.64
N GLU A 73 9.82 1.31 -22.54
CA GLU A 73 9.62 2.73 -22.26
C GLU A 73 8.46 2.91 -21.27
N LEU A 74 8.52 3.94 -20.45
CA LEU A 74 7.48 4.31 -19.49
C LEU A 74 6.23 4.75 -20.26
N ASP A 75 5.12 4.07 -20.00
CA ASP A 75 3.81 4.41 -20.50
C ASP A 75 2.95 5.07 -19.39
N ASP A 76 1.90 5.79 -19.80
CA ASP A 76 1.01 6.50 -18.88
C ASP A 76 0.33 5.53 -17.89
N GLU A 77 -0.03 4.33 -18.35
CA GLU A 77 -0.64 3.29 -17.49
C GLU A 77 0.30 2.88 -16.35
N THR A 78 1.58 2.65 -16.64
CA THR A 78 2.57 2.32 -15.62
C THR A 78 2.84 3.51 -14.72
N PHE A 79 2.90 4.73 -15.26
CA PHE A 79 3.09 5.94 -14.46
C PHE A 79 1.95 6.14 -13.47
N GLU A 80 0.70 6.13 -13.94
CA GLU A 80 -0.50 6.22 -13.09
C GLU A 80 -0.48 5.14 -12.01
N LYS A 81 -0.13 3.90 -12.39
CA LYS A 81 -0.07 2.76 -11.47
C LYS A 81 0.98 2.91 -10.38
N VAL A 82 2.09 3.63 -10.56
CA VAL A 82 3.11 3.79 -9.50
C VAL A 82 2.93 5.06 -8.67
N THR A 83 2.19 6.06 -9.18
CA THR A 83 1.99 7.34 -8.48
C THR A 83 0.63 7.50 -7.81
N MET A 84 -0.39 6.74 -8.23
CA MET A 84 -1.79 6.93 -7.80
C MET A 84 -2.33 5.77 -6.94
N ILE A 85 -1.46 4.90 -6.42
CA ILE A 85 -1.84 3.84 -5.46
C ILE A 85 -2.31 4.46 -4.15
#